data_AF-A0A535A2S9-F1
#
_entry.id   AF-A0A535A2S9-F1
#
_cell.length_a   1.000
_cell.length_b   1.000
_cell.length_c   1.000
_cell.angle_alpha   90.00
_cell.angle_beta   90.00
_cell.angle_gamma   90.00
#
_symmetry.space_group_name_H-M   'P 1'
#
loop_
_entity.id
_entity.type
_entity.pdbx_description
1 polymer ?
#
loop_
_entity_poly.entity_id
_entity_poly.type
_entity_poly.pdbx_seq_one_letter_code
_entity_poly.pdbx_strand_id
1 'polypeptide(L)'
;MRDRLLMTSIVAAASVLFLAGARAAEAPLFTTEDGGQTFVYHSRPGDRPSGVAAMFGISPNDLPGFLAANGISDPTRVSSNFVYRIPNGAARELSDRVTALERDNARLTRALGEAADRGDTLTKEAHRASETAAAAEARAAQLANAERWWLTAQILIVLLVLALAGTGAVTVAALRRQRQAERFARTLAHEAEEKRRTTLAERQESGRRILELESKVKELESKLGPRVVVGGRSA
;
A
#
# COMPACT_ATOMS: atom_id res chain seq x y z
N MET A 1 24.60 -58.74 17.37
CA MET A 1 25.94 -59.36 17.20
C MET A 1 26.76 -58.37 16.39
N ARG A 2 27.72 -57.67 17.03
CA ARG A 2 29.16 -58.05 17.02
C ARG A 2 29.70 -57.92 15.59
N ASP A 3 30.61 -57.03 15.23
CA ASP A 3 31.80 -56.50 15.91
C ASP A 3 32.15 -55.11 15.31
N ARG A 4 32.50 -54.07 16.08
CA ARG A 4 33.74 -53.78 16.84
C ARG A 4 34.95 -53.40 15.95
N LEU A 5 35.54 -52.24 16.33
CA LEU A 5 36.92 -51.76 16.12
C LEU A 5 37.14 -50.98 14.80
N LEU A 6 37.88 -49.86 14.70
CA LEU A 6 38.67 -48.99 15.60
C LEU A 6 39.13 -47.80 14.72
N MET A 7 39.04 -46.56 15.20
CA MET A 7 40.02 -45.49 14.88
C MET A 7 39.69 -44.25 15.72
N THR A 8 40.16 -44.16 16.97
CA THR A 8 41.40 -43.46 17.39
C THR A 8 41.59 -42.07 16.78
N SER A 9 41.30 -41.04 17.56
CA SER A 9 42.19 -39.88 17.67
C SER A 9 42.25 -39.40 19.12
N ILE A 10 43.50 -39.33 19.55
CA ILE A 10 44.01 -39.15 20.89
C ILE A 10 44.07 -37.64 21.17
N VAL A 11 43.43 -37.18 22.23
CA VAL A 11 43.80 -35.90 22.86
C VAL A 11 44.19 -36.21 24.29
N ALA A 12 45.48 -36.05 24.53
CA ALA A 12 46.20 -36.37 25.74
C ALA A 12 45.72 -35.49 26.91
N ALA A 13 45.00 -36.07 27.86
CA ALA A 13 44.87 -35.51 29.20
C ALA A 13 46.12 -35.94 29.99
N ALA A 14 47.08 -35.03 30.10
CA ALA A 14 48.26 -35.22 30.93
C ALA A 14 47.85 -35.21 32.41
N SER A 15 47.53 -36.39 32.93
CA SER A 15 47.40 -36.65 34.36
C SER A 15 48.78 -36.56 35.01
N VAL A 16 49.18 -35.38 35.45
CA VAL A 16 50.34 -35.24 36.35
C VAL A 16 49.93 -35.78 37.70
N LEU A 17 50.40 -36.99 37.98
CA LEU A 17 50.36 -37.64 39.28
C LEU A 17 51.24 -36.82 40.24
N PHE A 18 50.62 -35.99 41.07
CA PHE A 18 51.35 -35.25 42.10
C PHE A 18 51.61 -36.20 43.29
N LEU A 19 52.73 -36.94 43.19
CA LEU A 19 53.34 -37.63 44.34
C LEU A 19 53.95 -36.55 45.26
N ALA A 20 53.13 -35.87 46.05
CA ALA A 20 53.61 -35.03 47.15
C ALA A 20 53.81 -35.93 48.38
N GLY A 21 55.07 -36.21 48.69
CA GLY A 21 55.45 -36.79 49.96
C GLY A 21 54.86 -35.98 51.11
N ALA A 22 54.38 -36.69 52.13
CA ALA A 22 54.06 -36.14 53.43
C ALA A 22 55.34 -35.61 54.10
N ARG A 23 55.83 -34.47 53.62
CA ARG A 23 56.48 -33.50 54.49
C ARG A 23 55.35 -32.92 55.31
N ALA A 24 55.47 -32.92 56.64
CA ALA A 24 54.60 -32.14 57.50
C ALA A 24 54.51 -30.73 56.90
N ALA A 25 53.39 -30.44 56.23
CA ALA A 25 53.17 -29.16 55.61
C ALA A 25 53.00 -28.18 56.76
N GLU A 26 54.05 -27.40 57.00
CA GLU A 26 53.93 -26.13 57.72
C GLU A 26 52.67 -25.46 57.15
N ALA A 27 51.67 -25.20 58.00
CA ALA A 27 50.40 -24.64 57.56
C ALA A 27 50.69 -23.41 56.67
N PRO A 28 49.99 -23.24 55.52
CA PRO A 28 50.21 -22.09 54.67
C PRO A 28 50.09 -20.82 55.51
N LEU A 29 51.14 -20.00 55.49
CA LEU A 29 51.22 -18.80 56.33
C LEU A 29 50.04 -17.86 56.09
N PHE A 30 49.48 -17.90 54.88
CA PHE A 30 48.30 -17.16 54.48
C PHE A 30 47.26 -18.10 53.90
N THR A 31 46.03 -18.04 54.41
CA THR A 31 44.85 -18.61 53.77
C THR A 31 43.85 -17.49 53.49
N THR A 32 43.01 -17.67 52.48
CA THR A 32 41.97 -16.70 52.16
C THR A 32 40.63 -17.28 52.54
N GLU A 33 39.89 -16.57 53.39
CA GLU A 33 38.53 -16.91 53.81
C GLU A 33 37.51 -16.01 53.08
N ASP A 34 36.22 -16.35 53.22
CA ASP A 34 35.10 -15.55 52.71
C ASP A 34 35.21 -15.20 51.20
N GLY A 35 35.65 -16.17 50.40
CA GLY A 35 35.72 -16.03 48.94
C GLY A 35 36.72 -14.99 48.43
N GLY A 36 37.69 -14.56 49.24
CA GLY A 36 38.67 -13.54 48.82
C GLY A 36 38.75 -12.31 49.73
N GLN A 37 37.74 -12.13 50.60
CA GLN A 37 37.50 -10.88 51.32
C GLN A 37 38.36 -10.74 52.58
N THR A 38 38.79 -11.85 53.16
CA THR A 38 39.61 -11.86 54.38
C THR A 38 40.86 -12.72 54.17
N PHE A 39 42.04 -12.14 54.40
CA PHE A 39 43.25 -12.92 54.56
C PHE A 39 43.41 -13.35 56.01
N VAL A 40 43.76 -14.62 56.20
CA VAL A 40 44.04 -15.23 57.49
C VAL A 40 45.53 -15.51 57.57
N TYR A 41 46.21 -14.89 58.53
CA TYR A 41 47.64 -15.04 58.73
C TYR A 41 47.93 -15.74 60.06
N HIS A 42 48.68 -16.85 60.00
CA HIS A 42 49.15 -17.56 61.18
C HIS A 42 50.50 -17.01 61.63
N SER A 43 50.55 -16.38 62.81
CA SER A 43 51.76 -15.76 63.35
C SER A 43 52.81 -16.81 63.73
N ARG A 44 54.07 -16.56 63.41
CA ARG A 44 55.20 -17.38 63.83
C ARG A 44 55.75 -16.92 65.19
N PRO A 45 56.46 -17.81 65.92
CA PRO A 45 57.16 -17.41 67.13
C PRO A 45 58.15 -16.26 66.86
N GLY A 46 57.93 -15.10 67.49
CA GLY A 46 58.76 -13.90 67.33
C GLY A 46 58.14 -12.80 66.46
N ASP A 47 57.01 -13.05 65.79
CA ASP A 47 56.32 -12.02 65.02
C ASP A 47 55.69 -10.97 65.93
N ARG A 48 55.92 -9.69 65.60
CA ARG A 48 55.30 -8.57 66.29
C ARG A 48 54.08 -8.09 65.51
N PRO A 49 52.97 -7.71 66.18
CA PRO A 49 51.77 -7.25 65.49
C PRO A 49 52.01 -6.07 64.54
N SER A 50 52.94 -5.17 64.88
CA SER A 50 53.33 -4.05 64.02
C SER A 50 54.06 -4.49 62.74
N GLY A 51 54.87 -5.55 62.82
CA GLY A 51 55.58 -6.11 61.66
C GLY A 51 54.63 -6.84 60.71
N VAL A 52 53.66 -7.57 61.27
CA VAL A 52 52.59 -8.21 60.49
C VAL A 52 51.74 -7.14 59.81
N ALA A 53 51.29 -6.11 60.54
CA ALA A 53 50.51 -5.01 59.96
C ALA A 53 51.26 -4.30 58.80
N ALA A 54 52.55 -4.04 58.97
CA ALA A 54 53.39 -3.44 57.92
C ALA A 54 53.51 -4.32 56.66
N MET A 55 53.57 -5.64 56.81
CA MET A 55 53.62 -6.59 55.69
C MET A 55 52.36 -6.54 54.81
N PHE A 56 51.22 -6.14 55.40
CA PHE A 56 49.95 -5.94 54.70
C PHE A 56 49.69 -4.48 54.32
N GLY A 57 50.71 -3.61 54.42
CA GLY A 57 50.62 -2.20 54.02
C GLY A 57 49.78 -1.34 54.95
N ILE A 58 49.50 -1.80 56.18
CA ILE A 58 48.75 -1.03 57.18
C ILE A 58 49.67 0.04 57.75
N SER A 59 49.24 1.29 57.66
CA SER A 59 49.98 2.44 58.17
C SER A 59 50.08 2.40 59.70
N PRO A 60 51.17 2.91 60.32
CA PRO A 60 51.27 3.01 61.78
C PRO A 60 50.10 3.76 62.44
N ASN A 61 49.46 4.67 61.72
CA ASN A 61 48.29 5.41 62.21
C ASN A 61 47.03 4.52 62.30
N ASP A 62 46.93 3.47 61.47
CA ASP A 62 45.80 2.54 61.41
C ASP A 62 46.04 1.27 62.25
N LEU A 63 47.25 1.12 62.81
CA LEU A 63 47.64 0.00 63.65
C LEU A 63 46.70 -0.21 64.86
N PRO A 64 46.26 0.82 65.61
CA PRO A 64 45.32 0.62 66.71
C PRO A 64 43.99 0.01 66.25
N GLY A 65 43.49 0.41 65.07
CA GLY A 65 42.27 -0.14 64.48
C GLY A 65 42.44 -1.59 64.05
N PHE A 66 43.59 -1.92 63.46
CA PHE A 66 43.94 -3.29 63.09
C PHE A 66 44.01 -4.23 64.31
N LEU A 67 44.63 -3.78 65.40
CA LEU A 67 44.73 -4.56 66.64
C LEU A 67 43.36 -4.77 67.28
N ALA A 68 42.53 -3.72 67.33
CA ALA A 68 41.17 -3.80 67.84
C ALA A 68 40.29 -4.75 67.02
N ALA A 69 40.39 -4.73 65.68
CA ALA A 69 39.67 -5.63 64.78
C ALA A 69 40.04 -7.11 64.98
N ASN A 70 41.25 -7.36 65.48
CA ASN A 70 41.74 -8.70 65.82
C ASN A 70 41.57 -9.04 67.32
N GLY A 71 40.94 -8.17 68.11
CA GLY A 71 40.74 -8.40 69.54
C GLY A 71 42.01 -8.34 70.40
N ILE A 72 43.06 -7.68 69.91
CA ILE A 72 44.35 -7.56 70.60
C ILE A 72 44.37 -6.26 71.43
N SER A 73 44.28 -6.38 72.75
CA SER A 73 44.31 -5.23 73.68
C SER A 73 45.72 -4.80 74.10
N ASP A 74 46.69 -5.72 74.09
CA ASP A 74 48.10 -5.45 74.41
C ASP A 74 49.01 -5.99 73.29
N PRO A 75 49.67 -5.12 72.51
CA PRO A 75 50.54 -5.53 71.39
C PRO A 75 51.78 -6.34 71.83
N THR A 76 52.16 -6.27 73.11
CA THR A 76 53.34 -6.97 73.65
C THR A 76 53.03 -8.36 74.18
N ARG A 77 51.75 -8.73 74.27
CA ARG A 77 51.26 -9.99 74.87
C ARG A 77 50.56 -10.91 73.87
N VAL A 78 50.90 -10.83 72.59
CA VAL A 78 50.32 -11.75 71.59
C VAL A 78 51.01 -13.11 71.68
N SER A 79 50.21 -14.16 71.88
CA SER A 79 50.71 -15.54 71.97
C SER A 79 51.32 -16.01 70.64
N SER A 80 52.38 -16.80 70.70
CA SER A 80 52.85 -17.56 69.53
C SER A 80 51.70 -18.40 68.95
N ASN A 81 51.56 -18.40 67.61
CA ASN A 81 50.45 -19.03 66.85
C ASN A 81 49.10 -18.29 66.87
N PHE A 82 49.09 -16.98 67.12
CA PHE A 82 47.91 -16.16 66.92
C PHE A 82 47.48 -16.10 65.44
N VAL A 83 46.17 -16.00 65.20
CA VAL A 83 45.59 -15.96 63.85
C VAL A 83 45.04 -14.57 63.59
N TYR A 84 45.68 -13.83 62.68
CA TYR A 84 45.23 -12.49 62.26
C TYR A 84 44.22 -12.60 61.13
N ARG A 85 43.10 -11.89 61.26
CA ARG A 85 42.10 -11.65 60.21
C ARG A 85 42.32 -10.26 59.62
N ILE A 86 42.55 -10.21 58.32
CA ILE A 86 43.00 -9.02 57.61
C ILE A 86 42.04 -8.75 56.45
N PRO A 87 41.27 -7.65 56.49
CA PRO A 87 40.35 -7.30 55.41
C PRO A 87 41.11 -7.00 54.11
N ASN A 88 40.66 -7.59 53.00
CA ASN A 88 41.20 -7.30 51.67
C ASN A 88 40.46 -6.12 51.03
N GLY A 89 41.01 -4.91 51.18
CA GLY A 89 40.44 -3.69 50.60
C GLY A 89 40.28 -3.74 49.07
N ALA A 90 41.20 -4.41 48.37
CA ALA A 90 41.15 -4.55 46.92
C ALA A 90 40.02 -5.49 46.46
N ALA A 91 39.74 -6.57 47.20
CA ALA A 91 38.60 -7.44 46.92
C ALA A 91 37.27 -6.71 47.12
N ARG A 92 37.17 -5.89 48.17
CA ARG A 92 35.98 -5.07 48.43
C ARG A 92 35.73 -4.06 47.30
N GLU A 93 36.77 -3.34 46.89
CA GLU A 93 36.66 -2.39 45.78
C GLU A 93 36.26 -3.08 44.47
N LEU A 94 36.82 -4.26 44.20
CA LEU A 94 36.43 -5.05 43.03
C LEU A 94 34.96 -5.48 43.11
N SER A 95 34.48 -5.95 44.27
CA SER A 95 33.07 -6.28 44.47
C SER A 95 32.16 -5.06 44.28
N ASP A 96 32.53 -3.90 44.82
CA ASP A 96 31.78 -2.66 44.65
C ASP A 96 31.71 -2.24 43.17
N ARG A 97 32.82 -2.38 42.42
CA ARG A 97 32.86 -2.13 40.97
C ARG A 97 32.00 -3.12 40.19
N VAL A 98 32.04 -4.42 40.53
CA VAL A 98 31.21 -5.44 39.88
C VAL A 98 29.72 -5.14 40.10
N THR A 99 29.31 -4.83 41.32
CA THR A 99 27.90 -4.47 41.59
C THR A 99 27.48 -3.17 40.90
N ALA A 100 28.41 -2.22 40.69
CA ALA A 100 28.14 -1.02 39.89
C ALA A 100 27.93 -1.37 38.40
N LEU A 101 28.81 -2.20 37.83
CA LEU A 101 28.69 -2.66 36.45
C LEU A 101 27.43 -3.51 36.23
N GLU A 102 27.04 -4.35 37.17
CA GLU A 102 25.78 -5.10 37.11
C GLU A 102 24.56 -4.17 37.11
N ARG A 103 24.56 -3.12 37.93
CA ARG A 103 23.52 -2.09 37.92
C ARG A 103 23.47 -1.34 36.59
N ASP A 104 24.62 -1.02 36.02
CA ASP A 104 24.70 -0.33 34.73
C ASP A 104 24.24 -1.22 33.58
N ASN A 105 24.65 -2.49 33.56
CA ASN A 105 24.14 -3.47 32.61
C ASN A 105 22.61 -3.63 32.73
N ALA A 106 22.08 -3.72 33.95
CA ALA A 106 20.63 -3.80 34.15
C ALA A 106 19.90 -2.54 33.63
N ARG A 107 20.50 -1.35 33.78
CA ARG A 107 19.97 -0.09 33.23
C ARG A 107 20.00 -0.09 31.70
N LEU A 108 21.11 -0.50 31.09
CA LEU A 108 21.25 -0.57 29.64
C LEU A 108 20.26 -1.57 29.02
N THR A 109 20.07 -2.74 29.64
CA THR A 109 19.09 -3.72 29.17
C THR A 109 17.66 -3.16 29.19
N ARG A 110 17.29 -2.39 30.22
CA ARG A 110 15.98 -1.71 30.26
C ARG A 110 15.86 -0.65 29.18
N ALA A 111 16.88 0.20 29.00
CA ALA A 111 16.89 1.24 27.99
C ALA A 111 16.81 0.66 26.56
N LEU A 112 17.45 -0.48 26.30
CA LEU A 112 17.33 -1.23 25.04
C LEU A 112 15.91 -1.75 24.82
N GLY A 113 15.28 -2.31 25.86
CA GLY A 113 13.86 -2.72 25.80
C GLY A 113 12.94 -1.54 25.47
N GLU A 114 13.08 -0.42 26.18
CA GLU A 114 12.29 0.80 25.93
C GLU A 114 12.55 1.40 24.53
N ALA A 115 13.75 1.25 23.99
CA ALA A 115 14.06 1.68 22.63
C ALA A 115 13.42 0.77 21.58
N ALA A 116 13.41 -0.55 21.81
CA ALA A 116 12.73 -1.51 20.96
C ALA A 116 11.21 -1.27 20.96
N ASP A 117 10.60 -1.06 22.12
CA ASP A 117 9.17 -0.72 22.25
C ASP A 117 8.83 0.57 21.49
N ARG A 118 9.66 1.60 21.58
CA ARG A 118 9.51 2.85 20.80
C ARG A 118 9.63 2.63 19.29
N GLY A 119 10.52 1.72 18.86
CA GLY A 119 10.61 1.31 17.45
C GLY A 119 9.32 0.63 16.98
N ASP A 120 8.76 -0.26 17.80
CA ASP A 120 7.50 -0.97 17.51
C ASP A 120 6.30 -0.01 17.47
N THR A 121 6.26 1.02 18.32
CA THR A 121 5.19 2.02 18.25
C THR A 121 5.29 2.86 16.98
N LEU A 122 6.50 3.32 16.62
CA LEU A 122 6.71 4.12 15.41
C LEU A 122 6.39 3.34 14.14
N THR A 123 6.73 2.05 14.08
CA THR A 123 6.37 1.20 12.93
C THR A 123 4.88 0.99 12.82
N LYS A 124 4.16 0.79 13.94
CA LYS A 124 2.68 0.73 13.96
C LYS A 124 2.06 2.05 13.52
N GLU A 125 2.59 3.19 13.97
CA GLU A 125 2.12 4.51 13.56
C GLU A 125 2.36 4.77 12.07
N ALA A 126 3.54 4.41 11.54
CA ALA A 126 3.84 4.51 10.12
C ALA A 126 2.91 3.63 9.28
N HIS A 127 2.60 2.41 9.76
CA HIS A 127 1.65 1.54 9.08
C HIS A 127 0.24 2.15 9.04
N ARG A 128 -0.26 2.63 10.18
CA ARG A 128 -1.56 3.33 10.25
C ARG A 128 -1.59 4.57 9.35
N ALA A 129 -0.52 5.36 9.32
CA ALA A 129 -0.42 6.51 8.44
C ALA A 129 -0.51 6.08 6.96
N SER A 130 0.19 5.01 6.57
CA SER A 130 0.14 4.48 5.21
C SER A 130 -1.24 3.95 4.82
N GLU A 131 -1.95 3.28 5.74
CA GLU A 131 -3.33 2.83 5.53
C GLU A 131 -4.29 4.01 5.33
N THR A 132 -4.14 5.08 6.13
CA THR A 132 -4.97 6.27 5.99
C THR A 132 -4.71 7.01 4.68
N ALA A 133 -3.46 7.06 4.23
CA ALA A 133 -3.09 7.63 2.94
C ALA A 133 -3.68 6.81 1.78
N ALA A 134 -3.54 5.49 1.81
CA ALA A 134 -4.12 4.60 0.82
C ALA A 134 -5.66 4.70 0.76
N ALA A 135 -6.32 4.84 1.91
CA ALA A 135 -7.76 5.06 1.97
C ALA A 135 -8.18 6.41 1.37
N ALA A 136 -7.39 7.47 1.57
CA ALA A 136 -7.62 8.78 0.96
C ALA A 136 -7.44 8.73 -0.57
N GLU A 137 -6.39 8.06 -1.05
CA GLU A 137 -6.15 7.85 -2.48
C GLU A 137 -7.28 7.05 -3.14
N ALA A 138 -7.75 5.97 -2.49
CA ALA A 138 -8.87 5.19 -2.99
C ALA A 138 -10.16 6.01 -3.12
N ARG A 139 -10.45 6.88 -2.14
CA ARG A 139 -11.59 7.82 -2.20
C ARG A 139 -11.44 8.82 -3.34
N ALA A 140 -10.25 9.38 -3.53
CA ALA A 140 -9.96 10.29 -4.65
C ALA A 140 -10.14 9.60 -6.01
N ALA A 141 -9.67 8.35 -6.15
CA ALA A 141 -9.83 7.57 -7.37
C ALA A 141 -11.32 7.24 -7.66
N GLN A 142 -12.10 6.93 -6.62
CA GLN A 142 -13.55 6.70 -6.77
C GLN A 142 -14.27 7.96 -7.27
N LEU A 143 -13.93 9.14 -6.71
CA LEU A 143 -14.50 10.41 -7.16
C LEU A 143 -14.12 10.74 -8.61
N ALA A 144 -12.85 10.52 -8.99
CA ALA A 144 -12.40 10.74 -10.37
C ALA A 144 -13.11 9.83 -11.38
N ASN A 145 -13.35 8.56 -11.02
CA ASN A 145 -14.11 7.64 -11.86
C ASN A 145 -15.60 8.02 -11.94
N ALA A 146 -16.20 8.45 -10.83
CA ALA A 146 -17.58 8.94 -10.82
C ALA A 146 -17.76 10.17 -11.71
N GLU A 147 -16.83 11.13 -11.65
CA GLU A 147 -16.82 12.31 -12.50
C GLU A 147 -16.69 11.95 -13.99
N ARG A 148 -15.76 11.05 -14.32
CA ARG A 148 -15.61 10.55 -15.70
C ARG A 148 -16.91 9.91 -16.21
N TRP A 149 -17.55 9.07 -15.40
CA TRP A 149 -18.79 8.42 -15.79
C TRP A 149 -19.93 9.45 -15.95
N TRP A 150 -20.02 10.43 -15.05
CA TRP A 150 -20.98 11.52 -15.14
C TRP A 150 -20.80 12.33 -16.43
N LEU A 151 -19.57 12.71 -16.78
CA LEU A 151 -19.28 13.41 -18.03
C LEU A 151 -19.66 12.56 -19.26
N THR A 152 -19.34 11.26 -19.26
CA THR A 152 -19.75 10.36 -20.36
C THR A 152 -21.27 10.22 -20.45
N ALA A 153 -21.97 10.16 -19.32
CA ALA A 153 -23.43 10.11 -19.28
C ALA A 153 -24.03 11.41 -19.83
N GLN A 154 -23.46 12.57 -19.48
CA GLN A 154 -23.91 13.87 -19.99
C GLN A 154 -23.71 13.97 -21.52
N ILE A 155 -22.57 13.53 -22.05
CA ILE A 155 -22.31 13.46 -23.50
C ILE A 155 -23.32 12.55 -24.19
N LEU A 156 -23.59 11.37 -23.63
CA LEU A 156 -24.59 10.43 -24.17
C LEU A 156 -26.00 11.01 -24.17
N ILE A 157 -26.39 11.72 -23.11
CA ILE A 157 -27.70 12.41 -23.05
C ILE A 157 -27.79 13.46 -24.15
N VAL A 158 -26.75 14.30 -24.33
CA VAL A 158 -26.73 15.32 -25.40
C VAL A 158 -26.83 14.66 -26.78
N LEU A 159 -26.07 13.58 -27.02
CA LEU A 159 -26.16 12.82 -28.28
C LEU A 159 -27.56 12.23 -28.51
N LEU A 160 -28.19 11.69 -27.46
CA LEU A 160 -29.54 11.13 -27.53
C LEU A 160 -30.59 12.21 -27.83
N VAL A 161 -30.47 13.39 -27.20
CA VAL A 161 -31.34 14.55 -27.50
C VAL A 161 -31.14 15.01 -28.95
N LEU A 162 -29.90 15.08 -29.44
CA LEU A 162 -29.62 15.44 -30.83
C LEU A 162 -30.18 14.41 -31.81
N ALA A 163 -30.08 13.12 -31.50
CA ALA A 163 -30.66 12.05 -32.33
C ALA A 163 -32.20 12.11 -32.36
N LEU A 164 -32.84 12.35 -31.22
CA LEU A 164 -34.29 12.57 -31.13
C LEU A 164 -34.74 13.81 -31.91
N ALA A 165 -34.00 14.92 -31.79
CA ALA A 165 -34.28 16.13 -32.56
C ALA A 165 -34.13 15.89 -34.07
N GLY A 166 -33.07 15.17 -34.48
CA GLY A 166 -32.83 14.82 -35.88
C GLY A 166 -33.95 13.93 -36.46
N THR A 167 -34.32 12.87 -35.75
CA THR A 167 -35.43 11.98 -36.18
C THR A 167 -36.77 12.72 -36.22
N GLY A 168 -37.06 13.57 -35.23
CA GLY A 168 -38.23 14.44 -35.23
C GLY A 168 -38.26 15.43 -36.42
N ALA A 169 -37.12 16.01 -36.77
CA ALA A 169 -37.02 16.90 -37.93
C ALA A 169 -37.29 16.16 -39.25
N VAL A 170 -36.77 14.93 -39.39
CA VAL A 170 -36.98 14.10 -40.59
C VAL A 170 -38.45 13.71 -40.74
N THR A 171 -39.14 13.31 -39.67
CA THR A 171 -40.56 12.94 -39.73
C THR A 171 -41.44 14.15 -40.08
N VAL A 172 -41.16 15.33 -39.51
CA VAL A 172 -41.86 16.57 -39.86
C VAL A 172 -41.60 16.97 -41.31
N ALA A 173 -40.37 16.82 -41.81
CA ALA A 173 -40.03 17.11 -43.20
C ALA A 173 -40.76 16.17 -44.17
N ALA A 174 -40.86 14.88 -43.85
CA ALA A 174 -41.60 13.90 -44.65
C ALA A 174 -43.10 14.27 -44.73
N LEU A 175 -43.72 14.64 -43.60
CA LEU A 175 -45.11 15.09 -43.56
C LEU A 175 -45.33 16.38 -44.35
N ARG A 176 -44.39 17.34 -44.30
CA ARG A 176 -44.47 18.57 -45.09
C ARG A 176 -44.39 18.28 -46.59
N ARG A 177 -43.49 17.38 -47.02
CA ARG A 177 -43.39 16.97 -48.43
C ARG A 177 -44.66 16.29 -48.92
N GLN A 178 -45.29 15.44 -48.11
CA GLN A 178 -46.54 14.79 -48.46
C GLN A 178 -47.67 15.81 -48.68
N ARG A 179 -47.80 16.81 -47.80
CA ARG A 179 -48.78 17.90 -47.97
C ARG A 179 -48.52 18.75 -49.21
N GLN A 180 -47.26 18.98 -49.57
CA GLN A 180 -46.92 19.68 -50.82
C GLN A 180 -47.29 18.84 -52.05
N ALA A 181 -46.99 17.55 -52.03
CA ALA A 181 -47.33 16.62 -53.11
C ALA A 181 -48.86 16.55 -53.36
N GLU A 182 -49.68 16.56 -52.30
CA GLU A 182 -51.14 16.60 -52.44
C GLU A 182 -51.63 17.87 -53.16
N ARG A 183 -51.02 19.03 -52.89
CA ARG A 183 -51.38 20.28 -53.56
C ARG A 183 -51.03 20.22 -55.05
N PHE A 184 -49.82 19.76 -55.37
CA PHE A 184 -49.39 19.57 -56.76
C PHE A 184 -50.26 18.54 -57.50
N ALA A 185 -50.69 17.47 -56.83
CA ALA A 185 -51.59 16.49 -57.43
C ALA A 185 -52.96 17.10 -57.76
N ARG A 186 -53.52 17.95 -56.88
CA ARG A 186 -54.80 18.63 -57.14
C ARG A 186 -54.70 19.64 -58.28
N THR A 187 -53.61 20.40 -58.38
CA THR A 187 -53.44 21.35 -59.48
C THR A 187 -53.33 20.62 -60.82
N LEU A 188 -52.56 19.53 -60.88
CA LEU A 188 -52.48 18.70 -62.09
C LEU A 188 -53.82 18.04 -62.44
N ALA A 189 -54.60 17.61 -61.45
CA ALA A 189 -55.93 17.08 -61.68
C ALA A 189 -56.87 18.15 -62.28
N HIS A 190 -56.85 19.37 -61.74
CA HIS A 190 -57.63 20.48 -62.30
C HIS A 190 -57.20 20.83 -63.72
N GLU A 191 -55.90 20.93 -64.00
CA GLU A 191 -55.41 21.17 -65.37
C GLU A 191 -55.83 20.05 -66.34
N ALA A 192 -55.81 18.79 -65.90
CA ALA A 192 -56.24 17.66 -66.70
C ALA A 192 -57.76 17.68 -66.98
N GLU A 193 -58.57 18.03 -65.97
CA GLU A 193 -60.01 18.22 -66.14
C GLU A 193 -60.33 19.40 -67.05
N GLU A 194 -59.62 20.52 -66.91
CA GLU A 194 -59.80 21.69 -67.74
C GLU A 194 -59.46 21.39 -69.21
N LYS A 195 -58.33 20.71 -69.48
CA LYS A 195 -57.98 20.22 -70.82
C LYS A 195 -59.01 19.25 -71.39
N ARG A 196 -59.61 18.38 -70.56
CA ARG A 196 -60.71 17.50 -71.01
C ARG A 196 -61.95 18.30 -71.37
N ARG A 197 -62.28 19.36 -70.63
CA ARG A 197 -63.41 20.23 -70.94
C ARG A 197 -63.17 21.03 -72.23
N THR A 198 -61.99 21.60 -72.42
CA THR A 198 -61.67 22.35 -73.64
C THR A 198 -61.72 21.44 -74.86
N THR A 199 -61.12 20.26 -74.81
CA THR A 199 -61.18 19.29 -75.93
C THR A 199 -62.60 18.83 -76.24
N LEU A 200 -63.46 18.65 -75.23
CA LEU A 200 -64.88 18.36 -75.46
C LEU A 200 -65.62 19.56 -76.08
N ALA A 201 -65.34 20.78 -75.63
CA ALA A 201 -65.92 22.00 -76.19
C ALA A 201 -65.49 22.21 -77.66
N GLU A 202 -64.20 22.02 -77.99
CA GLU A 202 -63.69 22.05 -79.36
C GLU A 202 -64.37 20.98 -80.24
N ARG A 203 -64.63 19.79 -79.70
CA ARG A 203 -65.39 18.74 -80.41
C ARG A 203 -66.85 19.13 -80.64
N GLN A 204 -67.48 19.82 -79.69
CA GLN A 204 -68.85 20.32 -79.87
C GLN A 204 -68.90 21.47 -80.88
N GLU A 205 -67.95 22.40 -80.84
CA GLU A 205 -67.86 23.50 -81.81
C GLU A 205 -67.56 22.98 -83.22
N SER A 206 -66.63 22.04 -83.37
CA SER A 206 -66.37 21.40 -84.66
C SER A 206 -67.58 20.62 -85.17
N GLY A 207 -68.29 19.90 -84.30
CA GLY A 207 -69.57 19.26 -84.64
C GLY A 207 -70.64 20.27 -85.11
N ARG A 208 -70.79 21.41 -84.43
CA ARG A 208 -71.70 22.50 -84.85
C ARG A 208 -71.28 23.10 -86.19
N ARG A 209 -69.99 23.36 -86.40
CA ARG A 209 -69.47 23.88 -87.69
C ARG A 209 -69.73 22.89 -88.82
N ILE A 210 -69.58 21.59 -88.59
CA ILE A 210 -69.90 20.56 -89.60
C ILE A 210 -71.39 20.61 -89.96
N LEU A 211 -72.29 20.67 -88.98
CA LEU A 211 -73.74 20.78 -89.23
C LEU A 211 -74.11 22.08 -89.97
N GLU A 212 -73.45 23.19 -89.64
CA GLU A 212 -73.64 24.46 -90.34
C GLU A 212 -73.11 24.41 -91.79
N LEU A 213 -71.98 23.73 -92.02
CA LEU A 213 -71.47 23.48 -93.36
C LEU A 213 -72.42 22.58 -94.16
N GLU A 214 -72.97 21.51 -93.56
CA GLU A 214 -73.97 20.65 -94.19
C GLU A 214 -75.25 21.41 -94.56
N SER A 215 -75.74 22.29 -93.66
CA SER A 215 -76.93 23.10 -93.95
C SER A 215 -76.68 24.11 -95.07
N LYS A 216 -75.51 24.77 -95.08
CA LYS A 216 -75.08 25.65 -96.18
C LYS A 216 -74.93 24.89 -97.50
N VAL A 217 -74.37 23.67 -97.49
CA VAL A 217 -74.29 22.81 -98.67
C VAL A 217 -75.68 22.46 -99.18
N LYS A 218 -76.61 22.05 -98.30
CA LYS A 218 -78.02 21.79 -98.67
C LYS A 218 -78.74 23.03 -99.19
N GLU A 219 -78.47 24.21 -98.65
CA GLU A 219 -79.03 25.47 -99.13
C GLU A 219 -78.48 25.84 -100.51
N LEU A 220 -77.18 25.62 -100.75
CA LEU A 220 -76.59 25.76 -102.07
C LEU A 220 -77.16 24.74 -103.06
N GLU A 221 -77.37 23.48 -102.65
CA GLU A 221 -77.99 22.43 -103.46
C GLU A 221 -79.47 22.72 -103.76
N SER A 222 -80.20 23.38 -102.87
CA SER A 222 -81.59 23.79 -103.15
C SER A 222 -81.69 25.04 -104.04
N LYS A 223 -80.73 25.97 -103.92
CA LYS A 223 -80.60 27.14 -104.81
C LYS A 223 -80.11 26.77 -106.21
N LEU A 224 -79.27 25.75 -106.32
CA LEU A 224 -78.91 25.09 -107.58
C LEU A 224 -79.88 23.92 -107.82
N GLY A 225 -81.11 24.20 -108.28
CA GLY A 225 -82.06 23.15 -108.68
C GLY A 225 -81.44 22.07 -109.58
N PRO A 226 -82.05 20.87 -109.64
CA PRO A 226 -81.40 19.65 -110.11
C PRO A 226 -80.99 19.79 -111.59
N ARG A 227 -79.70 19.97 -111.84
CA ARG A 227 -79.12 19.82 -113.17
C ARG A 227 -78.60 18.39 -113.34
N VAL A 228 -79.32 17.66 -114.17
CA VAL A 228 -78.93 16.39 -114.78
C VAL A 228 -77.71 16.61 -115.70
N VAL A 229 -76.60 15.97 -115.33
CA VAL A 229 -75.64 15.19 -116.16
C VAL A 229 -74.60 15.90 -117.05
N VAL A 230 -73.51 15.14 -117.29
CA VAL A 230 -72.38 15.26 -118.25
C VAL A 230 -71.13 15.88 -117.61
N GLY A 231 -69.97 15.22 -117.47
CA GLY A 231 -69.32 14.18 -118.27
C GLY A 231 -67.96 14.75 -118.72
N GLY A 232 -66.83 14.15 -118.30
CA GLY A 232 -65.51 14.70 -118.59
C GLY A 232 -64.35 13.74 -118.32
N ARG A 233 -64.21 12.74 -119.20
CA ARG A 233 -63.03 11.91 -119.42
C ARG A 233 -61.90 12.77 -120.03
N SER A 234 -60.66 12.63 -119.56
CA SER A 234 -59.42 12.55 -120.37
C SER A 234 -58.16 12.48 -119.51
N ALA A 235 -57.27 11.54 -119.89
CA ALA A 235 -55.87 11.31 -119.52
C ALA A 235 -55.57 10.75 -118.11
#